data_AF-A0A645IU37-F1
#
_entry.id   AF-A0A645IU37-F1
#
_cell.length_a   1.000
_cell.length_b   1.000
_cell.length_c   1.000
_cell.angle_alpha   90.00
_cell.angle_beta   90.00
_cell.angle_gamma   90.00
#
_symmetry.space_group_name_H-M   'P 1'
#
loop_
_entity.id
_entity.type
_entity.pdbx_description
1 polymer ?
#
loop_
_entity_poly.entity_id
_entity_poly.type
_entity_poly.pdbx_seq_one_letter_code
_entity_poly.pdbx_strand_id
1 'polypeptide(L)' 'MVFYGLQVNTALDFGNKILTEISTLQIEVQQGIIEPTLSLGFSYFKATDSSYKDVVERADQALYLSKKHGRNRATLL' A
#
# COMPACT_ATOMS: atom_id res chain seq x y z
N MET A 1 5.93 -6.13 -1.54
CA MET A 1 7.15 -5.77 -2.30
C MET A 1 8.17 -5.19 -1.34
N VAL A 2 9.46 -5.33 -1.61
CA VAL A 2 10.53 -4.72 -0.82
C VAL A 2 11.16 -3.62 -1.65
N PHE A 3 11.28 -2.42 -1.09
CA PHE A 3 11.87 -1.25 -1.76
C PHE A 3 13.13 -0.82 -1.02
N TYR A 4 14.29 -1.04 -1.63
CA TYR A 4 15.57 -0.59 -1.07
C TYR A 4 15.75 0.92 -1.27
N GLY A 5 16.16 1.63 -0.23
CA GLY A 5 16.47 3.07 -0.30
C GLY A 5 15.27 4.02 -0.29
N LEU A 6 14.04 3.52 -0.34
CA LEU A 6 12.84 4.34 -0.17
C LEU A 6 12.82 4.95 1.24
N GLN A 7 12.81 6.27 1.35
CA GLN A 7 12.86 6.94 2.65
C GLN A 7 11.48 6.96 3.31
N VAL A 8 11.45 6.89 4.64
CA VAL A 8 10.19 6.84 5.42
C VAL A 8 9.29 8.05 5.14
N ASN A 9 9.90 9.23 4.98
CA ASN A 9 9.19 10.48 4.71
C ASN A 9 8.60 10.57 3.29
N THR A 10 9.06 9.76 2.34
CA THR A 10 8.55 9.74 0.95
C THR A 10 7.70 8.51 0.64
N ALA A 11 7.55 7.60 1.60
CA ALA A 11 6.81 6.34 1.45
C ALA A 11 5.35 6.55 1.02
N LEU A 12 4.67 7.48 1.70
CA LEU A 12 3.27 7.77 1.44
C LEU A 12 3.08 8.51 0.11
N ASP A 13 3.99 9.42 -0.25
CA ASP A 13 3.97 10.08 -1.56
C ASP A 13 4.13 9.07 -2.70
N PHE A 14 5.05 8.11 -2.52
CA PHE A 14 5.22 7.00 -3.46
C PHE A 14 3.95 6.15 -3.57
N GLY A 15 3.35 5.78 -2.42
CA GLY A 15 2.08 5.05 -2.40
C GLY A 15 0.92 5.80 -3.05
N ASN A 16 0.81 7.11 -2.79
CA ASN A 16 -0.23 7.96 -3.36
C ASN A 16 -0.13 8.07 -4.88
N LYS A 17 1.10 8.11 -5.44
CA LYS A 17 1.28 8.04 -6.89
C LYS A 17 0.68 6.75 -7.46
N ILE A 18 0.97 5.59 -6.86
CA ILE A 18 0.40 4.31 -7.29
C ILE A 18 -1.14 4.33 -7.21
N LEU A 19 -1.70 4.85 -6.11
CA LEU A 19 -3.15 4.92 -5.93
C LEU A 19 -3.82 5.80 -6.99
N THR A 20 -3.24 6.95 -7.30
CA THR A 20 -3.73 7.85 -8.35
C THR A 20 -3.72 7.15 -9.70
N GLU A 21 -2.59 6.55 -10.10
CA GLU A 21 -2.47 5.88 -11.41
C GLU A 21 -3.42 4.69 -11.54
N ILE A 22 -3.65 3.92 -10.47
CA ILE A 22 -4.57 2.79 -10.55
C ILE A 22 -6.03 3.26 -10.56
N SER A 23 -6.37 4.32 -9.83
CA SER A 23 -7.74 4.84 -9.77
C SER A 23 -8.21 5.45 -11.09
N THR A 24 -7.31 5.75 -12.02
CA THR A 24 -7.64 6.25 -13.38
C THR A 24 -7.76 5.13 -14.41
N LEU A 25 -7.46 3.88 -14.05
CA LEU A 25 -7.58 2.76 -14.97
C LEU A 25 -9.05 2.47 -15.26
N GLN A 26 -9.36 2.36 -16.55
CA GLN A 26 -10.63 1.87 -17.05
C GLN A 26 -10.36 0.57 -17.80
N ILE A 27 -10.80 -0.55 -17.22
CA ILE A 27 -10.58 -1.88 -17.78
C ILE A 27 -11.88 -2.32 -18.44
N GLU A 28 -11.90 -2.33 -19.77
CA GLU A 28 -13.01 -2.87 -20.55
C GLU A 28 -13.06 -4.40 -20.42
N VAL A 29 -14.24 -4.90 -20.03
CA VAL A 29 -14.57 -6.32 -19.95
C VAL A 29 -15.90 -6.56 -20.66
N GLN A 30 -16.25 -7.82 -20.94
CA GLN A 30 -17.49 -8.15 -21.66
C GLN A 30 -18.76 -7.57 -21.01
N GLN A 31 -18.76 -7.38 -19.68
CA GLN A 31 -19.89 -6.83 -18.93
C GLN A 31 -19.80 -5.31 -18.63
N GLY A 32 -18.86 -4.56 -19.23
CA GLY A 32 -18.73 -3.12 -19.05
C GLY A 32 -17.32 -2.66 -18.70
N ILE A 33 -17.20 -1.58 -17.93
CA ILE A 33 -15.92 -1.00 -17.49
C ILE A 33 -15.73 -1.26 -16.00
N ILE A 34 -14.56 -1.75 -15.62
CA ILE A 34 -14.12 -1.88 -14.22
C ILE A 34 -13.14 -0.75 -13.91
N GLU A 35 -13.40 -0.02 -12.82
CA GLU A 35 -12.53 1.03 -12.29
C GLU A 35 -11.94 0.57 -10.94
N PRO A 36 -10.78 -0.11 -10.94
CA PRO A 36 -10.22 -0.69 -9.74
C PRO A 36 -9.62 0.39 -8.81
N THR A 37 -9.58 0.08 -7.51
CA THR A 37 -8.82 0.84 -6.52
C THR A 37 -7.95 -0.11 -5.71
N LEU A 38 -6.90 0.42 -5.07
CA LEU A 38 -6.01 -0.36 -4.20
C LEU A 38 -6.03 0.15 -2.77
N SER A 39 -5.70 -0.73 -1.83
CA SER A 39 -5.30 -0.32 -0.48
C SER A 39 -3.86 -0.76 -0.30
N LEU A 40 -3.03 0.10 0.29
CA LEU A 40 -1.60 -0.13 0.46
C LEU A 40 -1.21 -0.06 1.94
N GLY A 41 -0.30 -0.94 2.34
CA GLY A 41 0.34 -0.94 3.66
C GLY A 41 1.84 -0.84 3.50
N PHE A 42 2.44 0.13 4.15
CA PHE A 42 3.89 0.34 4.21
C PHE A 42 4.39 0.03 5.61
N SER A 43 5.63 -0.48 5.66
CA SER A 43 6.35 -0.67 6.89
C SER A 43 7.85 -0.62 6.62
N TYR A 44 8.63 -0.43 7.69
CA TYR A 44 10.09 -0.36 7.63
C TYR A 44 10.72 -1.30 8.64
N PHE A 45 11.91 -1.81 8.35
CA PHE A 45 12.67 -2.57 9.34
C PHE A 45 12.96 -1.66 10.55
N LYS A 46 12.70 -2.19 11.75
CA LYS A 46 13.01 -1.54 13.03
C LYS A 46 14.12 -2.34 13.72
N ALA A 47 14.93 -1.67 14.52
CA ALA A 47 15.99 -2.33 15.29
C ALA A 47 15.44 -3.36 16.30
N THR A 48 14.16 -3.26 16.66
CA THR A 48 13.43 -4.18 17.54
C THR A 48 12.84 -5.39 16.82
N ASP A 49 12.91 -5.43 15.49
CA ASP A 49 12.40 -6.58 14.74
C ASP A 49 13.29 -7.79 15.03
N SER A 50 12.68 -8.87 15.50
CA SER A 50 13.35 -10.14 15.77
C SER A 50 13.54 -10.97 14.50
N SER A 51 12.73 -10.70 13.47
CA SER A 51 12.84 -11.34 12.16
C SER A 51 12.23 -10.48 11.05
N TYR A 52 12.47 -10.86 9.79
CA TYR A 52 11.80 -10.23 8.65
C TYR A 52 10.27 -10.39 8.69
N LYS A 53 9.74 -11.36 9.44
CA LYS A 53 8.30 -11.59 9.54
C LYS A 53 7.62 -10.40 10.21
N ASP A 54 8.27 -9.78 11.18
CA ASP A 54 7.72 -8.68 11.98
C ASP A 54 7.44 -7.44 11.10
N VAL A 55 8.34 -7.13 10.17
CA VAL A 55 8.13 -6.03 9.20
C VAL A 55 7.02 -6.35 8.20
N VAL A 56 6.91 -7.61 7.76
CA VAL A 56 5.84 -8.04 6.83
C VAL A 56 4.47 -8.01 7.52
N GLU A 57 4.37 -8.50 8.76
CA GLU A 57 3.15 -8.46 9.56
C GLU A 57 2.69 -7.01 9.79
N ARG A 58 3.63 -6.10 10.04
CA ARG A 58 3.32 -4.69 10.20
C ARG A 58 2.85 -4.02 8.90
N ALA A 59 3.39 -4.41 7.75
CA ALA A 59 2.87 -3.96 6.45
C ALA A 59 1.44 -4.48 6.23
N ASP A 60 1.16 -5.73 6.60
CA ASP A 60 -0.18 -6.31 6.48
C ASP A 60 -1.18 -5.63 7.43
N GLN A 61 -0.78 -5.33 8.67
CA GLN A 61 -1.58 -4.53 9.59
C GLN A 61 -1.88 -3.14 9.01
N ALA A 62 -0.89 -2.47 8.41
CA ALA A 62 -1.08 -1.18 7.76
C ALA A 62 -2.06 -1.30 6.58
N LEU A 63 -1.96 -2.36 5.78
CA LEU A 63 -2.91 -2.66 4.69
C LEU A 63 -4.33 -2.86 5.23
N TYR A 64 -4.47 -3.60 6.33
CA TYR A 64 -5.75 -3.81 6.99
C TYR A 64 -6.37 -2.49 7.47
N LEU A 65 -5.57 -1.60 8.06
CA LEU A 65 -6.02 -0.26 8.44
C LEU A 65 -6.48 0.55 7.22
N SER A 66 -5.73 0.53 6.11
CA SER A 66 -6.15 1.18 4.86
C SER A 66 -7.51 0.67 4.38
N LYS A 67 -7.74 -0.65 4.42
CA LYS A 67 -9.02 -1.25 4.03
C LYS A 67 -10.17 -0.85 4.97
N LYS A 68 -9.92 -0.80 6.28
CA LYS A 68 -10.94 -0.44 7.28
C LYS A 68 -11.31 1.05 7.26
N HIS A 69 -10.37 1.93 6.96
CA HIS A 69 -10.58 3.38 7.02
C HIS A 69 -10.90 4.01 5.66
N GLY A 70 -11.71 3.33 4.84
CA GLY A 70 -12.25 3.90 3.60
C GLY A 70 -11.62 3.39 2.30
N ARG A 71 -10.68 2.43 2.34
CA ARG A 71 -9.97 1.91 1.15
C ARG A 71 -9.28 3.05 0.38
N ASN A 72 -8.91 2.81 -0.89
CA ASN A 72 -8.19 3.72 -1.79
C ASN A 72 -7.12 4.60 -1.13
N ARG A 73 -6.29 3.99 -0.26
CA ARG A 73 -5.35 4.72 0.59
C ARG A 73 -4.13 3.89 0.97
N ALA A 74 -3.08 4.62 1.34
CA ALA A 74 -1.86 4.08 1.91
C ALA A 74 -1.80 4.40 3.42
N THR A 75 -1.35 3.43 4.20
CA THR A 75 -1.06 3.59 5.63
C THR A 75 0.36 3.11 5.88
N LEU A 76 1.07 3.76 6.81
CA LEU A 76 2.42 3.42 7.23
C LEU A 76 2.41 3.02 8.71
N LEU A 77 3.07 1.90 9.06
CA LEU A 77 3.29 1.43 10.45
C LEU A 77 4.73 1.01 10.74
#